data_AF-A0A9E2DJE7-F1
#
_entry.id   AF-A0A9E2DJE7-F1
#
_cell.length_a   1.000
_cell.length_b   1.000
_cell.length_c   1.000
_cell.angle_alpha   90.00
_cell.angle_beta   90.00
_cell.angle_gamma   90.00
#
_symmetry.space_group_name_H-M   'P 1'
#
loop_
_entity.id
_entity.type
_entity.pdbx_description
1 polymer ?
#
loop_
_entity_poly.entity_id
_entity_poly.type
_entity_poly.pdbx_seq_one_letter_code
_entity_poly.pdbx_strand_id
1 'polypeptide(L)'
;AVGFAKQIFDVLKPGAVFGVIDHEGAATADNQSLHRMQGGLALEALLEAGFSIESTSNTLRNSEDDLSKMVFDPSMRGKTDRFLIKAVKPR
;
A
#
# COMPACT_ATOMS: atom_id res chain seq x y z
N ALA A 1 0.54 2.78 10.42
CA ALA A 1 1.04 1.77 9.46
C ALA A 1 2.08 0.84 10.10
N VAL A 2 3.20 1.36 10.63
CA VAL A 2 4.30 0.55 11.20
C VAL A 2 3.83 -0.50 12.22
N GLY A 3 3.03 -0.10 13.22
CA GLY A 3 2.54 -1.03 14.24
C GLY A 3 1.74 -2.21 13.69
N PHE A 4 0.90 -1.97 12.67
CA PHE A 4 0.17 -3.03 11.97
C PHE A 4 1.14 -3.95 11.19
N ALA A 5 2.06 -3.36 10.42
CA ALA A 5 3.07 -4.13 9.69
C ALA A 5 3.92 -4.99 10.63
N LYS A 6 4.30 -4.47 11.82
CA LYS A 6 5.06 -5.21 12.83
C LYS A 6 4.30 -6.41 13.38
N GLN A 7 3.00 -6.27 13.65
CA GLN A 7 2.18 -7.40 14.10
C GLN A 7 2.12 -8.50 13.03
N ILE A 8 2.02 -8.13 11.75
CA ILE A 8 2.10 -9.10 10.64
C ILE A 8 3.50 -9.74 10.57
N PHE A 9 4.57 -8.95 10.71
CA PHE A 9 5.94 -9.47 10.73
C PHE A 9 6.14 -10.52 11.82
N ASP A 10 5.63 -10.27 13.03
CA ASP A 10 5.83 -11.13 14.18
C ASP A 10 5.14 -12.50 14.02
N VAL A 11 4.00 -12.58 13.30
CA VAL A 11 3.27 -13.84 13.07
C VAL A 11 3.73 -14.64 11.85
N LEU A 12 4.42 -14.02 10.90
CA LEU A 12 4.88 -14.67 9.69
C LEU A 12 6.13 -15.54 9.95
N LYS A 13 6.24 -16.67 9.23
CA LYS A 13 7.47 -17.49 9.21
C LYS A 13 8.57 -16.77 8.41
N PRO A 14 9.86 -17.02 8.71
CA PRO A 14 10.96 -16.55 7.87
C PRO A 14 10.78 -17.00 6.41
N GLY A 15 10.99 -16.08 5.46
CA GLY A 15 10.75 -16.27 4.03
C GLY A 15 9.29 -16.13 3.58
N ALA A 16 8.33 -15.86 4.47
CA ALA A 16 6.94 -15.65 4.07
C ALA A 16 6.74 -14.27 3.41
N VAL A 17 5.80 -14.24 2.46
CA VAL A 17 5.42 -13.03 1.72
C VAL A 17 4.26 -12.33 2.42
N PHE A 18 4.38 -11.01 2.57
CA PHE A 18 3.28 -10.10 2.85
C PHE A 18 3.00 -9.24 1.59
N GLY A 19 1.94 -9.59 0.87
CA GLY A 19 1.47 -8.82 -0.28
C GLY A 19 0.58 -7.67 0.17
N VAL A 20 0.93 -6.44 -0.21
CA VAL A 20 0.18 -5.23 0.15
C VAL A 20 -0.36 -4.58 -1.12
N ILE A 21 -1.65 -4.25 -1.08
CA ILE A 21 -2.35 -3.47 -2.10
C ILE A 21 -3.17 -2.40 -1.40
N ASP A 22 -3.10 -1.17 -1.87
CA ASP A 22 -3.98 -0.09 -1.42
C ASP A 22 -4.12 0.99 -2.52
N HIS A 23 -5.06 1.90 -2.34
CA HIS A 23 -5.34 3.03 -3.21
C HIS A 23 -4.30 4.13 -3.02
N GLU A 24 -3.65 4.56 -4.10
CA GLU A 24 -2.68 5.64 -4.05
C GLU A 24 -3.33 6.93 -3.55
N GLY A 25 -2.63 7.62 -2.66
CA GLY A 25 -3.02 8.89 -2.09
C GLY A 25 -2.13 10.03 -2.56
N ALA A 26 -2.66 11.24 -2.60
CA ALA A 26 -1.87 12.45 -2.87
C ALA A 26 -1.32 13.03 -1.56
N ALA A 27 -0.08 13.54 -1.58
CA ALA A 27 0.54 14.15 -0.39
C ALA A 27 -0.24 15.35 0.18
N THR A 28 -1.01 16.03 -0.66
CA THR A 28 -1.81 17.22 -0.32
C THR A 28 -3.25 16.90 0.08
N ALA A 29 -3.68 15.64 -0.01
CA ALA A 29 -5.06 15.23 0.25
C ALA A 29 -5.27 14.67 1.66
N ASP A 30 -6.50 14.78 2.17
CA ASP A 30 -6.94 14.06 3.37
C ASP A 30 -7.18 12.58 3.03
N ASN A 31 -6.08 11.83 2.91
CA ASN A 31 -6.09 10.43 2.52
C ASN A 31 -6.87 9.55 3.53
N GLN A 32 -6.95 9.95 4.80
CA GLN A 32 -7.71 9.19 5.80
C GLN A 32 -9.21 9.24 5.48
N SER A 33 -9.75 10.42 5.20
CA SER A 33 -11.17 10.55 4.81
C SER A 33 -11.48 9.88 3.47
N LEU A 34 -10.53 9.90 2.53
CA LEU A 34 -10.69 9.34 1.18
C LEU A 34 -10.45 7.83 1.10
N HIS A 35 -10.03 7.19 2.19
CA HIS A 35 -9.59 5.79 2.24
C HIS A 35 -8.48 5.49 1.22
N ARG A 36 -7.43 6.31 1.26
CA ARG A 36 -6.23 6.22 0.42
C ARG A 36 -4.97 6.17 1.29
N MET A 37 -3.85 5.77 0.69
CA MET A 37 -2.53 5.77 1.31
C MET A 37 -1.45 6.13 0.30
N GLN A 38 -0.49 6.97 0.69
CA GLN A 38 0.69 7.20 -0.15
C GLN A 38 1.57 5.94 -0.15
N GLY A 39 1.89 5.42 -1.33
CA GLY A 39 2.66 4.18 -1.47
C GLY A 39 4.05 4.26 -0.83
N GLY A 40 4.67 5.45 -0.83
CA GLY A 40 5.95 5.69 -0.15
C GLY A 40 5.87 5.43 1.37
N LEU A 41 4.82 5.90 2.03
CA LEU A 41 4.61 5.67 3.46
C LEU A 41 4.35 4.19 3.79
N ALA A 42 3.73 3.45 2.86
CA ALA A 42 3.54 2.01 3.00
C ALA A 42 4.89 1.27 2.90
N LEU A 43 5.74 1.64 1.94
CA LEU A 43 7.10 1.09 1.81
C LEU A 43 7.94 1.36 3.05
N GLU A 44 7.98 2.60 3.53
CA GLU A 44 8.70 2.98 4.74
C GLU A 44 8.23 2.17 5.96
N ALA A 45 6.91 2.05 6.14
CA ALA A 45 6.36 1.30 7.25
C ALA A 45 6.70 -0.20 7.22
N LEU A 46 6.77 -0.80 6.04
CA LEU A 46 7.16 -2.20 5.86
C LEU A 46 8.65 -2.40 6.17
N LEU A 47 9.50 -1.49 5.70
CA LEU A 47 10.93 -1.50 5.99
C LEU A 47 11.20 -1.33 7.49
N GLU A 48 10.55 -0.37 8.13
CA GLU A 48 10.68 -0.12 9.58
C GLU A 48 10.17 -1.31 10.42
N ALA A 49 9.15 -2.03 9.94
CA ALA A 49 8.66 -3.24 10.58
C ALA A 49 9.63 -4.45 10.46
N GLY A 50 10.66 -4.36 9.62
CA GLY A 50 11.69 -5.39 9.44
C GLY A 50 11.55 -6.24 8.18
N PHE A 51 10.59 -5.94 7.29
CA PHE A 51 10.50 -6.61 6.00
C PHE A 51 11.60 -6.15 5.04
N SER A 52 11.97 -7.02 4.10
CA SER A 52 12.63 -6.60 2.86
C SER A 52 11.60 -6.46 1.75
N ILE A 53 11.77 -5.48 0.85
CA ILE A 53 10.92 -5.32 -0.32
C ILE A 53 11.52 -6.14 -1.45
N GLU A 54 10.84 -7.21 -1.87
CA GLU A 54 11.30 -8.05 -2.97
C GLU A 54 10.96 -7.42 -4.32
N SER A 55 9.76 -6.87 -4.46
CA SER A 55 9.33 -6.18 -5.68
C SER A 55 8.13 -5.27 -5.47
N THR A 56 7.93 -4.36 -6.42
CA THR A 56 6.67 -3.63 -6.62
C THR A 56 6.12 -3.95 -8.00
N SER A 57 4.84 -3.67 -8.24
CA SER A 57 4.23 -3.86 -9.55
C SER A 57 3.42 -2.64 -10.00
N ASN A 58 3.48 -2.39 -11.30
CA ASN A 58 2.69 -1.36 -11.96
C ASN A 58 1.33 -1.87 -12.51
N THR A 59 0.98 -3.14 -12.30
CA THR A 59 -0.21 -3.77 -12.91
C THR A 59 -1.52 -3.05 -12.61
N LEU A 60 -1.65 -2.40 -11.44
CA LEU A 60 -2.86 -1.65 -11.06
C LEU A 60 -2.63 -0.14 -11.00
N ARG A 61 -1.55 0.36 -11.61
CA ARG A 61 -1.35 1.79 -11.72
C ARG A 61 -2.33 2.39 -12.72
N ASN A 62 -2.93 3.51 -12.36
CA ASN A 62 -3.79 4.27 -13.25
C ASN A 62 -3.51 5.78 -13.16
N SER A 63 -2.91 6.34 -14.21
CA SER A 63 -2.65 7.78 -14.29
C SER A 63 -3.91 8.64 -14.47
N GLU A 64 -5.05 8.03 -14.78
CA GLU A 64 -6.34 8.73 -14.90
C GLU A 64 -7.12 8.81 -13.57
N ASP A 65 -6.57 8.28 -12.47
CA ASP A 65 -7.23 8.39 -11.16
C ASP A 65 -7.20 9.81 -10.60
N ASP A 66 -8.38 10.32 -10.27
CA ASP A 66 -8.53 11.54 -9.51
C ASP A 66 -8.32 11.25 -8.01
N LEU A 67 -7.09 11.46 -7.56
CA LEU A 67 -6.65 11.20 -6.19
C LEU A 67 -7.36 12.07 -5.13
N SER A 68 -8.17 13.06 -5.54
CA SER A 68 -9.00 13.87 -4.63
C SER A 68 -10.34 13.21 -4.27
N LYS A 69 -10.73 12.14 -4.98
CA LYS A 69 -12.02 11.47 -4.79
C LYS A 69 -11.94 10.28 -3.85
N MET A 70 -13.05 10.04 -3.16
CA MET A 70 -13.31 8.83 -2.39
C MET A 70 -13.21 7.61 -3.31
N VAL A 71 -12.54 6.54 -2.87
CA VAL A 71 -12.33 5.33 -3.71
C VAL A 71 -13.62 4.60 -4.12
N PHE A 72 -14.72 4.87 -3.41
CA PHE A 72 -16.06 4.35 -3.72
C PHE A 72 -16.91 5.28 -4.58
N ASP A 73 -16.37 6.42 -5.03
CA ASP A 73 -17.06 7.31 -5.96
C ASP A 73 -17.51 6.51 -7.20
N PRO A 74 -18.81 6.56 -7.56
CA PRO A 74 -19.33 5.81 -8.71
C PRO A 74 -18.57 6.07 -10.02
N SER A 75 -17.98 7.24 -10.21
CA SER A 75 -17.22 7.58 -11.42
C SER A 75 -15.88 6.85 -11.51
N MET A 76 -15.31 6.41 -10.38
CA MET A 76 -13.96 5.84 -10.28
C MET A 76 -13.91 4.40 -9.74
N ARG A 77 -15.06 3.86 -9.29
CA ARG A 77 -15.12 2.54 -8.67
C ARG A 77 -14.50 1.46 -9.57
N GLY A 78 -13.49 0.77 -9.04
CA GLY A 78 -12.74 -0.27 -9.74
C GLY A 78 -11.64 0.24 -10.68
N LYS A 79 -11.47 1.56 -10.81
CA LYS A 79 -10.48 2.21 -11.69
C LYS A 79 -9.48 3.08 -10.95
N THR A 80 -9.45 3.06 -9.63
CA THR A 80 -8.47 3.82 -8.84
C THR A 80 -7.03 3.34 -9.09
N ASP A 81 -6.09 4.26 -8.96
CA ASP A 81 -4.66 3.99 -8.93
C ASP A 81 -4.31 3.22 -7.66
N ARG A 82 -3.63 2.08 -7.78
CA ARG A 82 -3.27 1.22 -6.65
C ARG A 82 -1.82 0.78 -6.74
N PHE A 83 -1.10 0.91 -5.64
CA PHE A 83 0.23 0.34 -5.53
C PHE A 83 0.14 -1.14 -5.13
N LEU A 84 1.11 -1.93 -5.58
CA LEU A 84 1.31 -3.30 -5.11
C LEU A 84 2.74 -3.47 -4.64
N ILE A 85 2.90 -4.04 -3.45
CA ILE A 85 4.20 -4.30 -2.83
C ILE A 85 4.25 -5.77 -2.41
N LYS A 86 5.35 -6.44 -2.78
CA LYS A 86 5.71 -7.77 -2.28
C LYS A 86 6.80 -7.60 -1.22
N ALA A 87 6.39 -7.57 0.04
CA ALA A 87 7.31 -7.58 1.17
C ALA A 87 7.57 -9.02 1.63
N VAL A 88 8.78 -9.31 2.13
CA VAL A 88 9.18 -10.65 2.57
C VAL A 88 9.83 -10.54 3.95
N LYS A 89 9.44 -11.43 4.87
CA LYS A 89 10.16 -11.58 6.14
C LYS A 89 11.50 -12.25 5.83
N PRO A 90 12.66 -11.62 6.14
CA PRO A 90 13.95 -12.23 5.88
C PRO A 90 14.08 -13.62 6.54
N ARG A 91 14.95 -14.47 5.97
CA ARG A 91 15.25 -15.79 6.53
C ARG A 91 16.10 -15.70 7.78
#